data_AF-A0A933YTG7-F1
#
_entry.id   AF-A0A933YTG7-F1
#
_cell.length_a   1.000
_cell.length_b   1.000
_cell.length_c   1.000
_cell.angle_alpha   90.00
_cell.angle_beta   90.00
_cell.angle_gamma   90.00
#
_symmetry.space_group_name_H-M   'P 1'
#
loop_
_entity.id
_entity.type
_entity.pdbx_description
1 polymer ?
#
loop_
_entity_poly.entity_id
_entity_poly.type
_entity_poly.pdbx_seq_one_letter_code
_entity_poly.pdbx_strand_id
1 'polypeptide(L)'
;MTGEEIRKKAVRIALLLIIVVVVLCAGYLKVVLTWSYSKGERIGYVQKFSEKGWLCKTWEGELQMLPVPGALPEKFQFSVRDKTVIGKINSSMGKKVALFYEQHKGVPTNCFGESEYFAVDVKSLE
;
A
#
# COMPACT_ATOMS: atom_id res chain seq x y z
N MET A 1 52.38 -5.79 7.75
CA MET A 1 50.94 -5.64 8.06
C MET A 1 50.30 -7.01 7.85
N THR A 2 49.87 -7.68 8.93
CA THR A 2 49.42 -9.09 8.89
C THR A 2 48.14 -9.26 8.07
N GLY A 3 48.07 -10.29 7.21
CA GLY A 3 46.92 -10.57 6.35
C GLY A 3 45.60 -10.76 7.12
N GLU A 4 45.68 -11.16 8.38
CA GLU A 4 44.52 -11.27 9.28
C GLU A 4 43.87 -9.92 9.59
N GLU A 5 44.66 -8.85 9.75
CA GLU A 5 44.14 -7.50 10.02
C GLU A 5 43.47 -6.89 8.78
N ILE A 6 43.98 -7.20 7.58
CA ILE A 6 43.35 -6.80 6.32
C ILE A 6 41.98 -7.49 6.17
N ARG A 7 41.90 -8.80 6.48
CA ARG A 7 40.64 -9.56 6.44
C ARG A 7 39.60 -9.01 7.41
N LYS A 8 39.98 -8.72 8.66
CA LYS A 8 39.07 -8.13 9.67
C LYS A 8 38.56 -6.75 9.24
N LYS A 9 39.43 -5.89 8.70
CA LYS A 9 39.03 -4.57 8.17
C LYS A 9 38.09 -4.70 6.97
N ALA A 10 38.38 -5.60 6.02
CA ALA A 10 37.51 -5.84 4.86
C ALA A 10 36.12 -6.33 5.28
N VAL A 11 36.03 -7.26 6.23
CA VAL A 11 34.74 -7.74 6.76
C VAL A 11 33.97 -6.63 7.48
N ARG A 12 34.65 -5.79 8.28
CA ARG A 12 34.02 -4.63 8.93
C ARG A 12 33.49 -3.61 7.92
N ILE A 13 34.25 -3.32 6.86
CA ILE A 13 33.82 -2.40 5.80
C ILE A 13 32.62 -2.98 5.04
N ALA A 14 32.65 -4.28 4.70
CA ALA A 14 31.53 -4.95 4.04
C ALA A 14 30.26 -4.93 4.91
N LEU A 15 30.38 -5.19 6.21
CA LEU A 15 29.27 -5.08 7.17
C LEU A 15 28.73 -3.64 7.24
N LEU A 16 29.60 -2.64 7.31
CA LEU A 16 29.18 -1.23 7.33
C LEU A 16 28.44 -0.85 6.04
N LEU A 17 28.91 -1.30 4.88
CA LEU A 17 28.23 -1.07 3.60
C LEU A 17 26.84 -1.72 3.57
N ILE A 18 26.72 -2.96 4.04
CA ILE A 18 25.43 -3.66 4.13
C ILE A 18 24.47 -2.87 5.06
N ILE A 19 24.96 -2.41 6.21
CA ILE A 19 24.15 -1.61 7.14
C ILE A 19 23.67 -0.32 6.48
N VAL A 20 24.55 0.39 5.76
CA VAL A 20 24.19 1.61 5.04
C VAL A 20 23.10 1.33 4.00
N VAL A 21 23.23 0.26 3.22
CA VAL A 21 22.21 -0.13 2.23
C VAL A 21 20.87 -0.44 2.90
N VAL A 22 20.88 -1.20 4.00
CA VAL A 22 19.65 -1.53 4.74
C VAL A 22 18.98 -0.26 5.29
N VAL A 23 19.76 0.68 5.84
CA VAL A 23 19.23 1.95 6.34
C VAL A 23 18.64 2.80 5.21
N LEU A 24 19.29 2.86 4.05
CA LEU A 24 18.77 3.57 2.88
C LEU A 24 17.47 2.94 2.37
N CYS A 25 17.40 1.61 2.27
CA CYS A 25 16.18 0.90 1.88
C CYS A 25 15.03 1.16 2.87
N ALA A 26 15.30 1.06 4.17
CA ALA A 26 14.29 1.35 5.20
C ALA A 26 13.82 2.81 5.16
N GLY A 27 14.75 3.76 4.95
CA GLY A 27 14.43 5.18 4.77
C GLY A 27 13.55 5.42 3.55
N TYR A 28 13.89 4.81 2.41
CA TYR A 28 13.10 4.89 1.18
C TYR A 28 11.68 4.35 1.38
N LEU A 29 11.54 3.15 1.95
CA LEU A 29 10.22 2.54 2.22
C LEU A 29 9.38 3.43 3.14
N LYS A 30 9.98 4.01 4.18
CA LYS A 30 9.28 4.93 5.08
C LYS A 30 8.75 6.15 4.32
N VAL A 31 9.56 6.75 3.46
CA VAL A 31 9.15 7.92 2.66
C VAL A 31 8.02 7.54 1.71
N VAL A 32 8.20 6.48 0.90
CA VAL A 32 7.20 6.08 -0.10
C VAL A 32 5.86 5.68 0.51
N LEU A 33 5.87 5.01 1.66
CA LEU A 33 4.63 4.54 2.30
C LEU A 33 3.91 5.62 3.13
N THR A 34 4.52 6.78 3.33
CA THR A 34 3.93 7.90 4.08
C THR A 34 3.68 9.12 3.20
N TRP A 35 4.40 9.26 2.09
CA TRP A 35 4.25 10.36 1.17
C TRP A 35 3.08 10.13 0.21
N SER A 36 2.04 10.94 0.37
CA SER A 36 0.92 10.94 -0.55
C SER A 36 1.21 11.83 -1.75
N TYR A 37 1.22 11.24 -2.94
CA TYR A 37 1.30 11.96 -4.21
C TYR A 37 -0.02 12.67 -4.54
N SER A 38 -1.14 12.00 -4.29
CA SER A 38 -2.48 12.53 -4.53
C SER A 38 -3.44 12.01 -3.46
N LYS A 39 -4.43 12.82 -3.09
CA LYS A 39 -5.50 12.45 -2.17
C LYS A 39 -6.83 12.73 -2.84
N GLY A 40 -7.81 11.87 -2.64
CA GLY A 40 -9.13 12.06 -3.21
C GLY A 40 -10.17 11.16 -2.59
N GLU A 41 -11.40 11.31 -3.07
CA GLU A 41 -12.51 10.45 -2.73
C GLU A 41 -13.15 9.87 -3.99
N ARG A 42 -13.66 8.64 -3.89
CA ARG A 42 -14.44 7.99 -4.95
C ARG A 42 -15.70 7.40 -4.34
N ILE A 43 -16.82 7.56 -5.04
CA ILE A 43 -18.12 7.09 -4.59
C ILE A 43 -18.52 5.86 -5.40
N GLY A 44 -18.94 4.81 -4.72
CA GLY A 44 -19.33 3.57 -5.37
C GLY A 44 -19.80 2.50 -4.40
N TYR A 45 -19.84 1.27 -4.88
CA TYR A 45 -20.14 0.08 -4.09
C TYR A 45 -18.90 -0.78 -3.99
N VAL A 46 -18.56 -1.26 -2.79
CA VAL A 46 -17.46 -2.21 -2.61
C VAL A 46 -17.93 -3.56 -3.15
N GLN A 47 -17.40 -3.96 -4.30
CA GLN A 47 -17.79 -5.18 -5.00
C GLN A 47 -17.01 -6.39 -4.50
N LYS A 48 -15.73 -6.19 -4.15
CA LYS A 48 -14.84 -7.23 -3.67
C LYS A 48 -13.92 -6.65 -2.62
N PHE A 49 -13.67 -7.41 -1.57
CA PHE A 49 -12.66 -7.10 -0.58
C PHE A 49 -12.10 -8.41 -0.03
N SER A 50 -10.80 -8.63 -0.16
CA SER A 50 -10.18 -9.91 0.14
C SER A 50 -8.74 -9.73 0.60
N GLU A 51 -8.36 -10.51 1.61
CA GLU A 51 -6.97 -10.67 2.02
C GLU A 51 -6.28 -11.67 1.07
N LYS A 52 -5.37 -11.19 0.22
CA LYS A 52 -4.68 -12.00 -0.78
C LYS A 52 -3.18 -11.74 -0.76
N GLY A 53 -2.42 -12.70 -1.28
CA GLY A 53 -0.96 -12.65 -1.35
C GLY A 53 -0.31 -13.99 -1.00
N TRP A 54 0.83 -14.28 -1.64
CA TRP A 54 1.54 -15.55 -1.47
C TRP A 54 2.60 -15.50 -0.36
N LEU A 55 3.48 -14.49 -0.39
CA LEU A 55 4.50 -14.25 0.64
C LEU A 55 4.02 -13.28 1.73
N CYS A 56 3.38 -12.20 1.33
CA CYS A 56 2.82 -11.18 2.23
C CYS A 56 1.34 -11.04 1.88
N LYS A 57 0.46 -11.21 2.87
CA LYS A 57 -0.97 -10.99 2.68
C LYS A 57 -1.31 -9.52 2.86
N THR A 58 -2.02 -8.96 1.90
CA THR A 58 -2.53 -7.59 1.92
C THR A 58 -4.04 -7.59 1.68
N TRP A 59 -4.71 -6.57 2.20
CA TRP A 59 -6.15 -6.40 2.01
C TRP A 59 -6.41 -5.56 0.77
N GLU A 60 -7.05 -6.18 -0.22
CA GLU A 60 -7.24 -5.62 -1.54
C GLU A 60 -8.73 -5.56 -1.86
N GLY A 61 -9.17 -4.41 -2.35
CA GLY A 61 -10.57 -4.12 -2.64
C GLY A 61 -10.79 -3.60 -4.05
N GLU A 62 -12.01 -3.86 -4.55
CA GLU A 62 -12.51 -3.32 -5.81
C GLU A 62 -13.78 -2.49 -5.50
N LEU A 63 -13.72 -1.19 -5.76
CA LEU A 63 -14.84 -0.28 -5.70
C LEU A 63 -15.42 -0.14 -7.11
N GLN A 64 -16.67 -0.54 -7.29
CA GLN A 64 -17.41 -0.29 -8.52
C GLN A 64 -17.97 1.14 -8.47
N MET A 65 -17.42 2.02 -9.30
CA MET A 65 -17.88 3.40 -9.36
C MET A 65 -19.23 3.47 -10.06
N LEU A 66 -20.06 4.43 -9.63
CA LEU A 66 -21.34 4.67 -10.30
C LEU A 66 -21.09 5.07 -11.75
N PRO A 67 -21.78 4.45 -12.72
CA PRO A 67 -21.59 4.78 -14.11
C PRO A 67 -22.06 6.22 -14.35
N VAL A 68 -21.23 6.99 -15.04
CA VAL A 68 -21.69 8.21 -15.71
C VAL A 68 -22.65 7.76 -16.83
N PRO A 69 -23.80 8.42 -17.04
CA PRO A 69 -24.71 8.05 -18.12
C PRO A 69 -23.98 7.93 -19.47
N GLY A 70 -24.09 6.75 -20.11
CA GLY A 70 -23.40 6.45 -21.37
C GLY A 70 -21.97 5.91 -21.25
N ALA A 71 -21.42 5.75 -20.03
CA ALA A 71 -20.11 5.16 -19.78
C ALA A 71 -20.22 3.78 -19.11
N LEU A 72 -19.26 2.91 -19.40
CA LEU A 72 -19.12 1.64 -18.70
C LEU A 72 -18.70 1.90 -17.24
N PRO A 73 -19.24 1.14 -16.25
CA PRO A 73 -18.81 1.26 -14.87
C PRO A 73 -17.31 0.95 -14.74
N GLU A 74 -16.52 1.92 -14.29
CA GLU A 74 -15.10 1.72 -14.04
C GLU A 74 -14.89 1.11 -12.65
N LYS A 75 -14.00 0.11 -12.57
CA LYS A 75 -13.59 -0.51 -11.32
C LYS A 75 -12.36 0.21 -10.79
N PHE A 76 -12.44 0.65 -9.55
CA PHE A 76 -11.30 1.23 -8.84
C PHE A 76 -10.71 0.21 -7.86
N GLN A 77 -9.44 -0.14 -8.07
CA GLN A 77 -8.73 -1.07 -7.21
C GLN A 77 -7.95 -0.31 -6.15
N PHE A 78 -8.09 -0.73 -4.89
CA PHE A 78 -7.43 -0.09 -3.76
C PHE A 78 -6.89 -1.13 -2.77
N SER A 79 -5.81 -0.76 -2.08
CA SER A 79 -5.22 -1.55 -1.01
C SER A 79 -5.53 -0.91 0.34
N VAL A 80 -5.58 -1.70 1.41
CA VAL A 80 -5.83 -1.21 2.78
C VAL A 80 -4.76 -1.73 3.70
N ARG A 81 -4.13 -0.82 4.46
CA ARG A 81 -3.11 -1.18 5.47
C ARG A 81 -3.62 -1.07 6.90
N ASP A 82 -4.56 -0.16 7.15
CA ASP A 82 -5.08 0.10 8.49
C ASP A 82 -6.20 -0.90 8.86
N LYS A 83 -6.03 -1.61 9.98
CA LYS A 83 -6.99 -2.58 10.52
C LYS A 83 -8.35 -1.97 10.84
N THR A 84 -8.39 -0.71 11.24
CA THR A 84 -9.64 0.00 11.54
C THR A 84 -10.45 0.25 10.26
N VAL A 85 -9.77 0.63 9.18
CA VAL A 85 -10.37 0.84 7.85
C VAL A 85 -10.85 -0.48 7.25
N ILE A 86 -10.08 -1.57 7.42
CA ILE A 86 -10.50 -2.93 7.04
C ILE A 86 -11.85 -3.27 7.70
N GLY A 87 -11.99 -3.03 9.00
CA GLY A 87 -13.24 -3.27 9.72
C GLY A 87 -14.40 -2.42 9.20
N LYS A 88 -14.17 -1.12 8.96
CA LYS A 88 -15.18 -0.21 8.40
C LYS A 88 -15.64 -0.66 7.01
N ILE A 89 -14.72 -1.05 6.13
CA ILE A 89 -15.03 -1.51 4.78
C ILE A 89 -15.85 -2.80 4.83
N ASN A 90 -15.45 -3.78 5.64
CA ASN A 90 -16.22 -5.01 5.83
C ASN A 90 -17.66 -4.73 6.30
N SER A 91 -17.85 -3.80 7.24
CA SER A 91 -19.20 -3.42 7.71
C SER A 91 -20.03 -2.63 6.70
N SER A 92 -19.37 -2.04 5.70
CA SER A 92 -19.99 -1.23 4.65
C SER A 92 -20.17 -2.01 3.33
N MET A 93 -19.86 -3.30 3.31
CA MET A 93 -20.04 -4.15 2.14
C MET A 93 -21.51 -4.15 1.68
N GLY A 94 -21.72 -4.02 0.36
CA GLY A 94 -23.06 -3.94 -0.23
C GLY A 94 -23.77 -2.59 -0.07
N LYS A 95 -23.21 -1.65 0.72
CA LYS A 95 -23.73 -0.28 0.83
C LYS A 95 -23.04 0.64 -0.17
N LYS A 96 -23.69 1.76 -0.47
CA LYS A 96 -23.06 2.87 -1.19
C LYS A 96 -22.09 3.57 -0.25
N VAL A 97 -20.85 3.74 -0.67
CA VAL A 97 -19.80 4.34 0.16
C VAL A 97 -19.05 5.44 -0.59
N ALA A 98 -18.58 6.44 0.16
CA ALA A 98 -17.48 7.31 -0.24
C ALA A 98 -16.18 6.73 0.34
N LEU A 99 -15.26 6.36 -0.54
CA LEU A 99 -13.94 5.83 -0.20
C LEU A 99 -12.90 6.95 -0.31
N PHE A 100 -12.25 7.29 0.80
CA PHE A 100 -11.15 8.24 0.84
C PHE A 100 -9.83 7.48 0.63
N TYR A 101 -9.02 7.95 -0.30
CA TYR A 101 -7.76 7.29 -0.66
C TYR A 101 -6.59 8.26 -0.77
N GLU A 102 -5.40 7.71 -0.57
CA GLU A 102 -4.13 8.35 -0.87
C GLU A 102 -3.38 7.52 -1.91
N GLN A 103 -2.91 8.16 -2.97
CA GLN A 103 -2.03 7.55 -3.96
C GLN A 103 -0.59 7.69 -3.51
N HIS A 104 0.10 6.56 -3.32
CA HIS A 104 1.52 6.50 -2.98
C HIS A 104 2.26 5.90 -4.18
N LYS A 105 3.09 6.71 -4.85
CA LYS A 105 3.82 6.29 -6.06
C LYS A 105 5.18 5.68 -5.71
N GLY A 106 5.59 4.67 -6.48
CA GLY A 106 6.93 4.07 -6.35
C GLY A 106 7.04 3.03 -5.24
N VAL A 107 5.91 2.44 -4.82
CA VAL A 107 5.88 1.29 -3.89
C VAL A 107 6.57 0.10 -4.58
N PRO A 108 7.72 -0.37 -4.07
CA PRO A 108 8.60 -1.25 -4.84
C PRO A 108 8.13 -2.71 -4.88
N THR A 109 7.22 -3.12 -4.00
CA THR A 109 6.79 -4.52 -3.89
C THR A 109 5.31 -4.65 -3.55
N ASN A 110 4.67 -5.70 -4.06
CA ASN A 110 3.28 -6.03 -3.74
C ASN A 110 3.05 -6.44 -2.27
N CYS A 111 4.11 -6.63 -1.49
CA CYS A 111 3.99 -6.87 -0.04
C CYS A 111 3.39 -5.70 0.74
N PHE A 112 3.37 -4.50 0.16
CA PHE A 112 2.81 -3.30 0.81
C PHE A 112 1.41 -2.93 0.29
N GLY A 113 0.97 -3.57 -0.79
CA GLY A 113 -0.28 -3.31 -1.50
C GLY A 113 -0.11 -3.64 -2.98
N GLU A 114 -1.14 -4.19 -3.60
CA GLU A 114 -1.15 -4.41 -5.06
C GLU A 114 -1.48 -3.14 -5.86
N SER A 115 -2.14 -2.18 -5.21
CA SER A 115 -2.54 -0.90 -5.77
C SER A 115 -1.63 0.22 -5.27
N GLU A 116 -1.44 1.24 -6.08
CA GLU A 116 -0.85 2.52 -5.64
C GLU A 116 -1.83 3.34 -4.79
N TYR A 117 -3.10 2.98 -4.79
CA TYR A 117 -4.17 3.67 -4.07
C TYR A 117 -4.47 2.98 -2.75
N PHE A 118 -4.20 3.69 -1.67
CA PHE A 118 -4.41 3.21 -0.31
C PHE A 118 -5.64 3.85 0.30
N ALA A 119 -6.64 3.04 0.65
CA ALA A 119 -7.80 3.57 1.34
C ALA A 119 -7.43 3.97 2.78
N VAL A 120 -7.74 5.21 3.12
CA VAL A 120 -7.48 5.80 4.44
C VAL A 120 -8.74 5.93 5.27
N ASP A 121 -9.92 6.05 4.64
CA ASP A 121 -11.20 6.01 5.34
C ASP A 121 -12.34 5.60 4.40
N VAL A 122 -13.47 5.21 4.99
CA VAL A 122 -14.70 4.91 4.25
C VAL A 122 -15.90 5.45 5.02
N LYS A 123 -16.82 6.08 4.29
CA LYS A 123 -18.08 6.59 4.81
C LYS A 123 -19.25 5.98 4.06
N SER A 124 -20.15 5.31 4.79
CA SER A 124 -21.41 4.86 4.21
C SER A 124 -22.30 6.07 3.90
N LEU A 125 -22.90 6.05 2.71
CA LEU A 125 -23.91 7.00 2.27
C LEU A 125 -25.23 6.23 2.32
N GLU A 126 -25.96 6.38 3.42
CA GLU A 126 -27.33 5.85 3.56
C GLU A 126 -28.29 6.54 2.58
#